data_AF-A0A9E5R162-F1
#
_entry.id   AF-A0A9E5R162-F1
#
_cell.length_a   1.000
_cell.length_b   1.000
_cell.length_c   1.000
_cell.angle_alpha   90.00
_cell.angle_beta   90.00
_cell.angle_gamma   90.00
#
_symmetry.space_group_name_H-M   'P 1'
#
loop_
_entity.id
_entity.type
_entity.pdbx_description
1 polymer ?
#
loop_
_entity_poly.entity_id
_entity_poly.type
_entity_poly.pdbx_seq_one_letter_code
_entity_poly.pdbx_strand_id
1 'polypeptide(L)'
;MLGLNDKEVEMIHQELAGKIYKNEVEKVIGDGELDEEERLFIEKLQNDLKLPQEVAARIYQSSGQELIKSFMSNAISDARLTPEEERELQAIARNLNAELKMDEATKSDLEKYKLYWQIENDEMPELVVDLNIPRNEKCYFVAPNTVWYERHIMQAQSTHNLGGLRLKIAKGLYWRSPKENAKQITHQEWQKIDQGTLYLTNKRIFFRGKQGDRIVLLSRIFDFTVYANGIEIEKDRDKNPFFQFERHTDIMAMLLGKAISQLRS
;
A
#
# COMPACT_ATOMS: atom_id res chain seq x y z
N MET A 1 -46.86 -42.78 0.26
CA MET A 1 -47.00 -41.34 0.57
C MET A 1 -45.84 -40.96 1.47
N LEU A 2 -44.84 -40.25 0.93
CA LEU A 2 -43.73 -39.75 1.74
C LEU A 2 -44.21 -38.48 2.43
N GLY A 3 -44.71 -38.64 3.65
CA GLY A 3 -45.13 -37.54 4.52
C GLY A 3 -43.91 -36.83 5.08
N LEU A 4 -43.34 -35.92 4.28
CA LEU A 4 -42.52 -34.85 4.83
C LEU A 4 -43.49 -33.83 5.43
N ASN A 5 -43.24 -33.44 6.68
CA ASN A 5 -44.02 -32.42 7.35
C ASN A 5 -43.83 -31.10 6.57
N ASP A 6 -44.90 -30.41 6.15
CA ASP A 6 -44.79 -29.23 5.27
C ASP A 6 -43.78 -28.18 5.80
N LYS A 7 -43.62 -28.12 7.13
CA LYS A 7 -42.62 -27.28 7.82
C LYS A 7 -41.16 -27.70 7.57
N GLU A 8 -40.87 -28.99 7.46
CA GLU A 8 -39.51 -29.49 7.16
C GLU A 8 -39.14 -29.19 5.71
N VAL A 9 -40.09 -29.32 4.79
CA VAL A 9 -39.91 -28.95 3.37
C VAL A 9 -39.65 -27.45 3.24
N GLU A 10 -40.40 -26.62 3.97
CA GLU A 10 -40.25 -25.17 3.95
C GLU A 10 -38.91 -24.71 4.55
N MET A 11 -38.45 -25.37 5.63
CA MET A 11 -37.14 -25.10 6.24
C MET A 11 -35.97 -25.50 5.32
N ILE A 12 -36.04 -26.68 4.69
CA ILE A 12 -35.04 -27.13 3.71
C ILE A 12 -35.04 -26.22 2.48
N HIS A 13 -36.22 -25.79 2.01
CA HIS A 13 -36.35 -24.86 0.90
C HIS A 13 -35.71 -23.51 1.21
N GLN A 14 -35.96 -22.93 2.39
CA GLN A 14 -35.32 -21.68 2.80
C GLN A 14 -33.79 -21.81 2.91
N GLU A 15 -33.28 -22.94 3.41
CA GLU A 15 -31.84 -23.15 3.52
C GLU A 15 -31.17 -23.31 2.15
N LEU A 16 -31.79 -24.05 1.22
CA LEU A 16 -31.30 -24.24 -0.15
C LEU A 16 -31.41 -22.94 -0.97
N ALA A 17 -32.55 -22.26 -0.90
CA ALA A 17 -32.77 -20.98 -1.54
C ALA A 17 -31.80 -19.92 -1.02
N GLY A 18 -31.56 -19.89 0.30
CA GLY A 18 -30.59 -19.00 0.93
C GLY A 18 -29.16 -19.27 0.45
N LYS A 19 -28.76 -20.53 0.28
CA LYS A 19 -27.43 -20.88 -0.27
C LYS A 19 -27.27 -20.46 -1.73
N ILE A 20 -28.30 -20.67 -2.56
CA ILE A 20 -28.29 -20.25 -3.97
C ILE A 20 -28.20 -18.72 -4.06
N TYR A 21 -29.02 -18.02 -3.28
CA TYR A 21 -29.00 -16.56 -3.22
C TYR A 21 -27.65 -16.03 -2.72
N LYS A 22 -27.06 -16.64 -1.68
CA LYS A 22 -25.72 -16.27 -1.18
C LYS A 22 -24.65 -16.38 -2.28
N ASN A 23 -24.59 -17.52 -2.96
CA ASN A 23 -23.58 -17.73 -4.01
C ASN A 23 -23.74 -16.75 -5.17
N GLU A 24 -24.97 -16.42 -5.56
CA GLU A 24 -25.20 -15.53 -6.68
C GLU A 24 -24.92 -14.08 -6.29
N VAL A 25 -25.33 -13.67 -5.10
CA VAL A 25 -24.99 -12.36 -4.53
C VAL A 25 -23.46 -12.20 -4.40
N GLU A 26 -22.72 -13.22 -3.99
CA GLU A 26 -21.26 -13.16 -3.93
C GLU A 26 -20.60 -12.97 -5.29
N LYS A 27 -21.13 -13.58 -6.36
CA LYS A 27 -20.61 -13.37 -7.72
C LYS A 27 -20.88 -11.95 -8.21
N VAL A 28 -22.12 -11.49 -8.04
CA VAL A 28 -22.56 -10.16 -8.47
C VAL A 28 -21.79 -9.07 -7.72
N ILE A 29 -21.65 -9.21 -6.40
CA ILE A 29 -20.85 -8.26 -5.61
C ILE A 29 -19.34 -8.38 -5.95
N GLY A 30 -18.87 -9.59 -6.29
CA GLY A 30 -17.47 -9.85 -6.63
C GLY A 30 -17.02 -9.33 -8.00
N ASP A 31 -17.93 -9.09 -8.95
CA ASP A 31 -17.62 -8.52 -10.27
C ASP A 31 -17.47 -6.97 -10.23
N GLY A 32 -17.79 -6.36 -9.08
CA GLY A 32 -17.39 -4.99 -8.75
C GLY A 32 -18.27 -3.86 -9.28
N GLU A 33 -19.25 -4.15 -10.13
CA GLU A 33 -20.20 -3.18 -10.66
C GLU A 33 -21.64 -3.63 -10.43
N LEU A 34 -22.21 -3.29 -9.26
CA LEU A 34 -23.66 -3.37 -9.04
C LEU A 34 -24.37 -2.31 -9.89
N ASP A 35 -24.56 -2.65 -11.15
CA ASP A 35 -25.35 -1.87 -12.08
C ASP A 35 -26.86 -2.01 -11.80
N GLU A 36 -27.66 -1.26 -12.55
CA GLU A 36 -29.11 -1.28 -12.39
C GLU A 36 -29.71 -2.65 -12.81
N GLU A 37 -29.04 -3.38 -13.70
CA GLU A 37 -29.46 -4.70 -14.20
C GLU A 37 -29.23 -5.80 -13.16
N GLU A 38 -28.09 -5.78 -12.49
CA GLU A 38 -27.71 -6.68 -11.41
C GLU A 38 -28.57 -6.48 -10.16
N ARG A 39 -28.94 -5.22 -9.87
CA ARG A 39 -29.88 -4.92 -8.79
C ARG A 39 -31.26 -5.52 -9.07
N LEU A 40 -31.75 -5.37 -10.30
CA LEU A 40 -33.01 -5.97 -10.74
C LEU A 40 -32.91 -7.51 -10.77
N PHE A 41 -31.75 -8.06 -11.10
CA PHE A 41 -31.50 -9.50 -11.08
C PHE A 41 -31.53 -10.06 -9.65
N ILE A 42 -30.89 -9.42 -8.68
CA ILE A 42 -30.94 -9.82 -7.27
C ILE A 42 -32.38 -9.73 -6.72
N GLU A 43 -33.13 -8.69 -7.09
CA GLU A 43 -34.53 -8.52 -6.69
C GLU A 43 -35.44 -9.59 -7.31
N LYS A 44 -35.22 -9.91 -8.60
CA LYS A 44 -35.93 -10.98 -9.29
C LYS A 44 -35.58 -12.34 -8.70
N LEU A 45 -34.31 -12.60 -8.41
CA LEU A 45 -33.83 -13.84 -7.80
C LEU A 45 -34.42 -14.03 -6.40
N GLN A 46 -34.53 -12.96 -5.61
CA GLN A 46 -35.21 -12.98 -4.32
C GLN A 46 -36.69 -13.38 -4.47
N ASN A 47 -37.39 -12.80 -5.45
CA ASN A 47 -38.80 -13.08 -5.74
C ASN A 47 -39.02 -14.50 -6.25
N ASP A 48 -38.17 -14.98 -7.17
CA ASP A 48 -38.23 -16.34 -7.73
C ASP A 48 -37.96 -17.40 -6.65
N LEU A 49 -37.06 -17.11 -5.72
CA LEU A 49 -36.75 -17.95 -4.56
C LEU A 49 -37.74 -17.79 -3.39
N LYS A 50 -38.68 -16.85 -3.48
CA LYS A 50 -39.65 -16.50 -2.42
C LYS A 50 -38.98 -16.30 -1.04
N LEU A 51 -37.82 -15.66 -1.04
CA LEU A 51 -37.05 -15.43 0.18
C LEU A 51 -37.62 -14.24 0.97
N PRO A 52 -37.80 -14.38 2.30
CA PRO A 52 -38.15 -13.26 3.15
C PRO A 52 -37.12 -12.13 3.02
N GLN A 53 -37.59 -10.88 2.96
CA GLN A 53 -36.72 -9.70 2.80
C GLN A 53 -35.66 -9.60 3.90
N GLU A 54 -35.98 -10.03 5.13
CA GLU A 54 -35.03 -10.08 6.25
C GLU A 54 -33.87 -11.06 5.99
N VAL A 55 -34.16 -12.22 5.40
CA VAL A 55 -33.15 -13.25 5.12
C VAL A 55 -32.26 -12.80 3.95
N ALA A 56 -32.85 -12.22 2.90
CA ALA A 56 -32.12 -11.66 1.78
C ALA A 56 -31.19 -10.51 2.20
N ALA A 57 -31.70 -9.55 2.99
CA ALA A 57 -30.91 -8.45 3.52
C ALA A 57 -29.76 -8.94 4.42
N ARG A 58 -30.00 -9.94 5.26
CA ARG A 58 -28.97 -10.53 6.12
C ARG A 58 -27.88 -11.24 5.29
N ILE A 59 -28.28 -12.01 4.28
CA ILE A 59 -27.33 -12.68 3.38
C ILE A 59 -26.49 -11.63 2.66
N TYR A 60 -27.13 -10.61 2.08
CA TYR A 60 -26.45 -9.52 1.39
C TYR A 60 -25.44 -8.80 2.29
N GLN A 61 -25.83 -8.48 3.52
CA GLN A 61 -24.94 -7.82 4.49
C GLN A 61 -23.77 -8.73 4.90
N SER A 62 -24.03 -10.02 5.13
CA SER A 62 -22.98 -10.98 5.50
C SER A 62 -21.99 -11.23 4.37
N SER A 63 -22.46 -11.39 3.13
CA SER A 63 -21.62 -11.58 1.95
C SER A 63 -20.78 -10.36 1.65
N GLY A 64 -21.35 -9.15 1.76
CA GLY A 64 -20.58 -7.91 1.61
C GLY A 64 -19.49 -7.74 2.68
N GLN A 65 -19.76 -8.10 3.94
CA GLN A 65 -18.75 -8.07 5.00
C GLN A 65 -17.64 -9.12 4.78
N GLU A 66 -17.99 -10.33 4.33
CA GLU A 66 -17.02 -11.37 3.98
C GLU A 66 -16.10 -10.92 2.84
N LEU A 67 -16.65 -10.29 1.81
CA LEU A 67 -15.89 -9.75 0.67
C LEU A 67 -14.96 -8.61 1.08
N ILE A 68 -15.43 -7.63 1.85
CA ILE A 68 -14.56 -6.54 2.36
C ILE A 68 -13.40 -7.14 3.17
N LYS A 69 -13.69 -8.13 4.02
CA LYS A 69 -12.66 -8.80 4.82
C LYS A 69 -11.67 -9.55 3.94
N SER A 70 -12.09 -10.19 2.85
CA SER A 70 -11.17 -10.83 1.91
C SER A 70 -10.33 -9.81 1.15
N PHE A 71 -10.91 -8.70 0.67
CA PHE A 71 -10.15 -7.62 0.04
C PHE A 71 -9.09 -7.05 0.98
N MET A 72 -9.48 -6.76 2.23
CA MET A 72 -8.53 -6.29 3.25
C MET A 72 -7.43 -7.32 3.51
N SER A 73 -7.77 -8.59 3.64
CA SER A 73 -6.78 -9.65 3.86
C SER A 73 -5.83 -9.79 2.68
N ASN A 74 -6.32 -9.65 1.45
CA ASN A 74 -5.51 -9.71 0.24
C ASN A 74 -4.58 -8.50 0.17
N ALA A 75 -5.11 -7.29 0.35
CA ALA A 75 -4.35 -6.04 0.32
C ALA A 75 -3.24 -5.99 1.40
N ILE A 76 -3.51 -6.52 2.59
CA ILE A 76 -2.50 -6.64 3.65
C ILE A 76 -1.45 -7.70 3.30
N SER A 77 -1.86 -8.80 2.68
CA SER A 77 -0.98 -9.92 2.30
C SER A 77 -0.03 -9.56 1.16
N ASP A 78 -0.52 -8.88 0.13
CA ASP A 78 0.26 -8.49 -1.03
C ASP A 78 0.86 -7.08 -0.94
N ALA A 79 0.46 -6.32 0.09
CA ALA A 79 0.79 -4.92 0.33
C ALA A 79 0.41 -4.00 -0.84
N ARG A 80 -0.66 -4.30 -1.56
CA ARG A 80 -1.13 -3.51 -2.72
C ARG A 80 -2.64 -3.29 -2.63
N LEU A 81 -3.09 -2.20 -3.25
CA LEU A 81 -4.50 -1.99 -3.51
C LEU A 81 -4.63 -1.52 -4.96
N THR A 82 -5.17 -2.40 -5.80
CA THR A 82 -5.40 -2.10 -7.22
C THR A 82 -6.60 -1.16 -7.39
N PRO A 83 -6.70 -0.41 -8.50
CA PRO A 83 -7.86 0.43 -8.77
C PRO A 83 -9.17 -0.37 -8.90
N GLU A 84 -9.08 -1.62 -9.35
CA GLU A 84 -10.21 -2.55 -9.46
C GLU A 84 -10.72 -2.89 -8.06
N GLU A 85 -9.83 -3.38 -7.17
CA GLU A 85 -10.17 -3.66 -5.76
C GLU A 85 -10.66 -2.42 -5.00
N GLU A 86 -10.11 -1.23 -5.29
CA GLU A 86 -10.58 0.02 -4.68
C GLU A 86 -12.02 0.35 -5.12
N ARG A 87 -12.33 0.19 -6.41
CA ARG A 87 -13.68 0.43 -6.94
C ARG A 87 -14.67 -0.57 -6.36
N GLU A 88 -14.31 -1.84 -6.33
CA GLU A 88 -15.08 -2.92 -5.71
C GLU A 88 -15.36 -2.58 -4.23
N LEU A 89 -14.32 -2.28 -3.45
CA LEU A 89 -14.47 -1.93 -2.04
C LEU A 89 -15.38 -0.70 -1.85
N GLN A 90 -15.25 0.33 -2.69
CA GLN A 90 -16.12 1.51 -2.65
C GLN A 90 -17.57 1.20 -3.04
N ALA A 91 -17.80 0.37 -4.06
CA ALA A 91 -19.12 -0.04 -4.50
C ALA A 91 -19.84 -0.83 -3.40
N ILE A 92 -19.15 -1.81 -2.82
CA ILE A 92 -19.64 -2.63 -1.71
C ILE A 92 -19.94 -1.73 -0.49
N ALA A 93 -19.04 -0.82 -0.14
CA ALA A 93 -19.22 0.11 0.97
C ALA A 93 -20.45 1.01 0.78
N ARG A 94 -20.65 1.57 -0.42
CA ARG A 94 -21.81 2.41 -0.75
C ARG A 94 -23.11 1.61 -0.66
N ASN A 95 -23.14 0.40 -1.23
CA ASN A 95 -24.36 -0.38 -1.35
C ASN A 95 -24.80 -1.01 -0.03
N LEU A 96 -23.87 -1.36 0.85
CA LEU A 96 -24.23 -1.87 2.18
C LEU A 96 -24.75 -0.79 3.13
N ASN A 97 -24.76 0.51 2.74
CA ASN A 97 -24.92 1.63 3.68
C ASN A 97 -24.10 1.42 4.96
N ALA A 98 -22.99 0.69 4.82
CA ALA A 98 -22.20 0.30 5.94
C ALA A 98 -21.47 1.58 6.33
N GLU A 99 -21.85 2.12 7.48
CA GLU A 99 -20.87 2.73 8.37
C GLU A 99 -19.80 1.66 8.64
N LEU A 100 -18.93 1.44 7.65
CA LEU A 100 -17.67 0.79 7.87
C LEU A 100 -17.00 1.70 8.87
N LYS A 101 -17.08 1.31 10.14
CA LYS A 101 -16.20 1.75 11.19
C LYS A 101 -14.82 1.21 10.82
N MET A 102 -14.26 1.73 9.74
CA MET A 102 -12.88 1.50 9.38
C MET A 102 -12.11 2.30 10.40
N ASP A 103 -11.37 1.59 11.22
CA ASP A 103 -10.42 2.20 12.14
C ASP A 103 -9.47 3.10 11.33
N GLU A 104 -9.04 4.23 11.90
CA GLU A 104 -8.14 5.18 11.21
C GLU A 104 -6.86 4.51 10.71
N ALA A 105 -6.38 3.50 11.44
CA ALA A 105 -5.23 2.68 11.05
C ALA A 105 -5.47 1.94 9.73
N THR A 106 -6.64 1.30 9.57
CA THR A 106 -7.00 0.57 8.35
C THR A 106 -7.09 1.50 7.15
N LYS A 107 -7.65 2.71 7.33
CA LYS A 107 -7.70 3.71 6.25
C LYS A 107 -6.30 4.13 5.82
N SER A 108 -5.42 4.41 6.79
CA SER A 108 -4.04 4.79 6.51
C SER A 108 -3.25 3.68 5.80
N ASP A 109 -3.49 2.42 6.14
CA ASP A 109 -2.84 1.28 5.48
C ASP A 109 -3.33 1.11 4.04
N LEU A 110 -4.64 1.27 3.79
CA LEU A 110 -5.20 1.22 2.43
C LEU A 110 -4.68 2.35 1.55
N GLU A 111 -4.64 3.58 2.06
CA GLU A 111 -4.05 4.73 1.34
C GLU A 111 -2.58 4.48 0.99
N LYS A 112 -1.84 3.85 1.90
CA LYS A 112 -0.45 3.47 1.70
C LYS A 112 -0.29 2.39 0.63
N TYR A 113 -1.11 1.35 0.64
CA TYR A 113 -1.07 0.28 -0.37
C TYR A 113 -1.48 0.76 -1.75
N LYS A 114 -2.44 1.70 -1.83
CA LYS A 114 -2.78 2.41 -3.06
C LYS A 114 -1.56 3.15 -3.62
N LEU A 115 -0.86 3.90 -2.76
CA LEU A 115 0.35 4.63 -3.16
C LEU A 115 1.45 3.67 -3.67
N TYR A 116 1.63 2.52 -3.04
CA TYR A 116 2.57 1.51 -3.52
C TYR A 116 2.23 1.01 -4.92
N TRP A 117 0.95 0.70 -5.17
CA TRP A 117 0.49 0.28 -6.50
C TRP A 117 0.70 1.35 -7.56
N GLN A 118 0.43 2.63 -7.23
CA GLN A 118 0.66 3.76 -8.14
C GLN A 118 2.14 3.88 -8.53
N ILE A 119 3.05 3.81 -7.55
CA ILE A 119 4.50 3.88 -7.80
C ILE A 119 4.98 2.71 -8.66
N GLU A 120 4.45 1.50 -8.43
CA GLU A 120 4.79 0.32 -9.24
C GLU A 120 4.38 0.49 -10.71
N ASN A 121 3.21 1.09 -10.96
CA ASN A 121 2.63 1.29 -12.29
C ASN A 121 3.03 2.61 -12.97
N ASP A 122 4.16 3.20 -12.57
CA ASP A 122 4.73 4.43 -13.16
C ASP A 122 3.91 5.71 -12.91
N GLU A 123 2.92 5.67 -12.02
CA GLU A 123 2.18 6.84 -11.54
C GLU A 123 2.86 7.44 -10.30
N MET A 124 4.06 8.00 -10.50
CA MET A 124 4.77 8.67 -9.40
C MET A 124 4.09 10.00 -9.04
N PRO A 125 3.67 10.21 -7.79
CA PRO A 125 2.99 11.43 -7.38
C PRO A 125 3.93 12.63 -7.47
N GLU A 126 3.56 13.64 -8.26
CA GLU A 126 4.31 14.88 -8.37
C GLU A 126 3.91 15.83 -7.23
N LEU A 127 4.88 16.20 -6.40
CA LEU A 127 4.70 17.17 -5.32
C LEU A 127 5.11 18.56 -5.80
N VAL A 128 4.17 19.52 -5.70
CA VAL A 128 4.47 20.94 -5.91
C VAL A 128 5.18 21.47 -4.66
N VAL A 129 6.41 21.94 -4.85
CA VAL A 129 7.25 22.44 -3.76
C VAL A 129 7.80 23.82 -4.11
N ASP A 130 7.96 24.69 -3.11
CA ASP A 130 8.59 26.01 -3.22
C ASP A 130 10.13 25.88 -3.32
N LEU A 131 10.58 25.11 -4.30
CA LEU A 131 11.97 24.99 -4.68
C LEU A 131 12.14 25.55 -6.09
N ASN A 132 13.26 26.25 -6.32
CA ASN A 132 13.63 26.71 -7.66
C ASN A 132 14.14 25.51 -8.48
N ILE A 133 13.19 24.69 -8.93
CA ILE A 133 13.44 23.47 -9.69
C ILE A 133 13.39 23.82 -11.20
N PRO A 134 14.37 23.38 -12.02
CA PRO A 134 14.32 23.51 -13.46
C PRO A 134 13.02 22.91 -14.03
N ARG A 135 12.46 23.48 -15.11
CA ARG A 135 11.19 23.03 -15.74
C ARG A 135 11.12 21.53 -16.08
N ASN A 136 12.24 20.83 -16.15
CA ASN A 136 12.32 19.41 -16.49
C ASN A 136 12.78 18.54 -15.30
N GLU A 137 12.55 19.01 -14.07
CA GLU A 137 12.80 18.26 -12.84
C GLU A 137 11.52 18.28 -12.00
N LYS A 138 11.12 17.10 -11.52
CA LYS A 138 9.87 16.87 -10.79
C LYS A 138 10.19 16.31 -9.42
N CYS A 139 9.54 16.83 -8.37
CA CYS A 139 9.73 16.36 -7.00
C CYS A 139 8.70 15.28 -6.67
N TYR A 140 9.16 14.20 -6.05
CA TYR A 140 8.32 13.04 -5.73
C TYR A 140 8.18 12.79 -4.23
N PHE A 141 9.15 13.27 -3.43
CA PHE A 141 9.15 13.05 -2.00
C PHE A 141 9.79 14.22 -1.26
N VAL A 142 9.22 14.55 -0.10
CA VAL A 142 9.76 15.55 0.82
C VAL A 142 9.76 14.95 2.22
N ALA A 143 10.92 14.95 2.87
CA ALA A 143 11.04 14.63 4.28
C ALA A 143 11.60 15.85 5.05
N PRO A 144 10.77 16.54 5.84
CA PRO A 144 11.25 17.56 6.76
C PRO A 144 11.98 16.92 7.94
N ASN A 145 12.80 17.71 8.64
CA ASN A 145 13.57 17.30 9.82
C ASN A 145 14.53 16.12 9.59
N THR A 146 14.93 15.87 8.35
CA THR A 146 15.93 14.86 8.02
C THR A 146 17.29 15.26 8.58
N VAL A 147 17.98 14.30 9.21
CA VAL A 147 19.37 14.47 9.65
C VAL A 147 20.29 13.79 8.65
N TRP A 148 21.26 14.53 8.12
CA TRP A 148 22.32 14.00 7.26
C TRP A 148 23.47 13.54 8.14
N TYR A 149 23.84 12.28 8.01
CA TYR A 149 25.08 11.71 8.54
C TYR A 149 26.00 11.25 7.41
N GLU A 150 27.31 11.27 7.64
CA GLU A 150 28.29 10.63 6.75
C GLU A 150 29.05 9.56 7.51
N ARG A 151 29.25 8.42 6.85
CA ARG A 151 30.04 7.34 7.42
C ARG A 151 31.53 7.64 7.29
N HIS A 152 32.24 7.63 8.42
CA HIS A 152 33.67 7.32 8.45
C HIS A 152 33.79 5.80 8.67
N ILE A 153 34.55 5.12 7.83
CA ILE A 153 34.58 3.65 7.74
C ILE A 153 34.90 3.03 9.10
N MET A 154 33.96 2.23 9.63
CA MET A 154 34.08 0.81 10.04
C MET A 154 32.65 0.32 10.40
N GLN A 155 32.47 -0.97 10.67
CA GLN A 155 31.17 -1.68 10.60
C GLN A 155 30.32 -1.56 11.88
N ALA A 156 29.09 -1.03 11.76
CA ALA A 156 28.03 -1.27 12.74
C ALA A 156 26.60 -1.28 12.14
N GLN A 157 25.95 -2.42 12.30
CA GLN A 157 24.57 -2.73 11.94
C GLN A 157 23.59 -2.36 13.05
N SER A 158 22.46 -1.77 12.67
CA SER A 158 21.20 -1.84 13.42
C SER A 158 20.09 -2.05 12.39
N THR A 159 19.81 -3.32 12.10
CA THR A 159 18.62 -3.73 11.37
C THR A 159 17.46 -3.77 12.37
N HIS A 160 16.61 -2.75 12.36
CA HIS A 160 15.26 -2.97 12.86
C HIS A 160 14.48 -3.73 11.78
N ASN A 161 13.76 -4.75 12.23
CA ASN A 161 13.14 -5.76 11.40
C ASN A 161 11.99 -5.12 10.59
N LEU A 162 12.27 -4.59 9.40
CA LEU A 162 11.26 -4.45 8.33
C LEU A 162 10.94 -5.86 7.80
N GLY A 163 10.49 -6.73 8.69
CA GLY A 163 10.34 -8.15 8.48
C GLY A 163 9.59 -8.44 7.17
N GLY A 164 10.28 -9.06 6.22
CA GLY A 164 9.64 -9.79 5.12
C GLY A 164 9.06 -8.98 3.95
N LEU A 165 9.09 -7.64 3.95
CA LEU A 165 8.55 -6.86 2.83
C LEU A 165 9.40 -7.04 1.56
N ARG A 166 8.85 -7.79 0.57
CA ARG A 166 9.34 -7.83 -0.81
C ARG A 166 8.71 -6.67 -1.58
N LEU A 167 9.32 -5.48 -1.48
CA LEU A 167 8.86 -4.32 -2.25
C LEU A 167 9.32 -4.47 -3.70
N LYS A 168 8.38 -4.51 -4.64
CA LYS A 168 8.69 -4.58 -6.07
C LYS A 168 8.96 -3.15 -6.54
N ILE A 169 10.19 -2.89 -6.97
CA ILE A 169 10.63 -1.55 -7.35
C ILE A 169 10.53 -1.37 -8.88
N ALA A 170 10.72 -2.46 -9.63
CA ALA A 170 10.55 -2.49 -11.10
C ALA A 170 10.12 -3.90 -11.58
N LYS A 171 9.77 -4.05 -12.86
CA LYS A 171 9.48 -5.37 -13.47
C LYS A 171 10.70 -6.29 -13.30
N GLY A 172 10.56 -7.32 -12.47
CA GLY A 172 11.63 -8.30 -12.18
C GLY A 172 12.60 -7.90 -11.07
N LEU A 173 12.50 -6.69 -10.51
CA LEU A 173 13.37 -6.21 -9.43
C LEU A 173 12.58 -6.14 -8.11
N TYR A 174 12.79 -7.14 -7.26
CA TYR A 174 12.24 -7.20 -5.91
C TYR A 174 13.31 -6.80 -4.90
N TRP A 175 13.08 -5.71 -4.19
CA TRP A 175 13.93 -5.31 -3.08
C TRP A 175 13.71 -6.25 -1.90
N ARG A 176 14.82 -6.68 -1.31
CA ARG A 176 14.83 -7.46 -0.07
C ARG A 176 15.62 -6.64 0.95
N SER A 177 14.98 -6.31 2.08
CA SER A 177 15.74 -5.86 3.24
C SER A 177 16.83 -6.90 3.56
N PRO A 178 18.08 -6.48 3.83
CA PRO A 178 19.11 -7.41 4.29
C PRO A 178 18.60 -8.21 5.50
N LYS A 179 18.68 -9.54 5.41
CA LYS A 179 18.46 -10.44 6.55
C LYS A 179 19.78 -10.55 7.30
N GLU A 180 20.15 -9.56 8.09
CA GLU A 180 21.27 -9.72 9.00
C GLU A 180 20.85 -9.50 10.43
N ASN A 181 21.41 -10.36 11.29
CA ASN A 181 21.06 -10.52 12.69
C ASN A 181 21.18 -9.18 13.42
N ALA A 182 20.17 -8.85 14.21
CA ALA A 182 20.20 -7.72 15.13
C ALA A 182 21.34 -7.91 16.16
N LYS A 183 22.55 -7.50 15.80
CA LYS A 183 23.62 -7.23 16.76
C LYS A 183 23.37 -5.84 17.31
N GLN A 184 23.21 -5.75 18.63
CA GLN A 184 23.25 -4.48 19.35
C GLN A 184 24.61 -3.83 19.09
N ILE A 185 24.64 -2.59 18.63
CA ILE A 185 25.90 -1.84 18.50
C ILE A 185 25.80 -0.45 19.12
N THR A 186 26.86 -0.19 19.85
CA THR A 186 27.29 0.94 20.67
C THR A 186 27.27 2.28 19.92
N HIS A 187 26.86 3.32 20.65
CA HIS A 187 26.91 4.72 20.25
C HIS A 187 28.37 5.19 20.03
N GLN A 188 28.82 5.39 18.79
CA GLN A 188 29.80 6.43 18.35
C GLN A 188 30.36 6.14 16.92
N GLU A 189 29.57 6.28 15.85
CA GLU A 189 30.11 6.06 14.47
C GLU A 189 29.59 6.99 13.37
N TRP A 190 28.51 7.73 13.60
CA TRP A 190 27.94 8.64 12.60
C TRP A 190 28.20 10.10 12.98
N GLN A 191 28.94 10.82 12.14
CA GLN A 191 29.09 12.26 12.32
C GLN A 191 27.84 12.95 11.77
N LYS A 192 27.07 13.58 12.66
CA LYS A 192 25.99 14.47 12.24
C LYS A 192 26.61 15.63 11.47
N ILE A 193 26.25 15.72 10.20
CA ILE A 193 26.74 16.78 9.32
C ILE A 193 25.81 17.98 9.42
N ASP A 194 24.52 17.75 9.22
CA ASP A 194 23.52 18.81 9.19
C ASP A 194 22.11 18.25 9.41
N GLN A 195 21.13 19.12 9.61
CA GLN A 195 19.73 18.79 9.74
C GLN A 195 18.90 19.77 8.92
N GLY A 196 17.92 19.26 8.18
CA GLY A 196 17.21 20.05 7.19
C GLY A 196 16.04 19.31 6.55
N THR A 197 15.71 19.70 5.33
CA THR A 197 14.65 19.06 4.53
C THR A 197 15.27 18.31 3.37
N LEU A 198 14.90 17.04 3.23
CA LEU A 198 15.28 16.19 2.11
C LEU A 198 14.20 16.24 1.03
N TYR A 199 14.64 16.33 -0.22
CA TYR A 199 13.78 16.31 -1.40
C TYR A 199 14.31 15.25 -2.37
N LEU A 200 13.42 14.41 -2.88
CA LEU A 200 13.71 13.47 -3.96
C LEU A 200 13.09 14.01 -5.25
N THR A 201 13.86 13.97 -6.33
CA THR A 201 13.41 14.31 -7.68
C THR A 201 13.75 13.20 -8.66
N ASN A 202 13.31 13.33 -9.91
CA ASN A 202 13.72 12.44 -11.01
C ASN A 202 15.22 12.51 -11.38
N LYS A 203 16.00 13.43 -10.80
CA LYS A 203 17.42 13.63 -11.17
C LYS A 203 18.39 13.57 -9.99
N ARG A 204 17.95 13.99 -8.82
CA ARG A 204 18.78 14.10 -7.63
C ARG A 204 18.00 14.00 -6.33
N ILE A 205 18.71 13.60 -5.29
CA ILE A 205 18.35 13.89 -3.91
C ILE A 205 18.93 15.26 -3.59
N PHE A 206 18.07 16.20 -3.23
CA PHE A 206 18.45 17.54 -2.80
C PHE A 206 18.19 17.67 -1.31
N PHE A 207 19.20 18.07 -0.56
CA PHE A 207 19.09 18.29 0.88
C PHE A 207 19.31 19.77 1.17
N ARG A 208 18.30 20.41 1.75
CA ARG A 208 18.37 21.79 2.23
C ARG A 208 18.64 21.79 3.72
N GLY A 209 19.91 21.92 4.08
CA GLY A 209 20.38 21.92 5.45
C GLY A 209 20.37 23.30 6.10
N LYS A 210 20.59 23.35 7.42
CA LYS A 210 20.78 24.62 8.14
C LYS A 210 22.18 25.20 7.92
N GLN A 211 23.18 24.35 7.69
CA GLN A 211 24.57 24.74 7.44
C GLN A 211 24.85 24.90 5.94
N GLY A 212 24.05 24.27 5.07
CA GLY A 212 24.09 24.52 3.64
C GLY A 212 23.31 23.50 2.82
N ASP A 213 23.17 23.79 1.53
CA ASP A 213 22.50 22.91 0.57
C ASP A 213 23.48 21.85 0.04
N ARG A 214 23.00 20.62 -0.13
CA ARG A 214 23.77 19.48 -0.64
C ARG A 214 22.98 18.72 -1.69
N ILE A 215 23.69 18.17 -2.68
CA ILE A 215 23.09 17.47 -3.82
C ILE A 215 23.75 16.11 -3.99
N VAL A 216 22.93 15.07 -4.16
CA VAL A 216 23.36 13.74 -4.61
C VAL A 216 22.62 13.42 -5.92
N LEU A 217 23.37 13.34 -7.03
CA LEU A 217 22.81 12.99 -8.33
C LEU A 217 22.41 11.50 -8.35
N LEU A 218 21.20 11.19 -8.84
CA LEU A 218 20.73 9.80 -8.92
C LEU A 218 21.61 8.94 -9.84
N SER A 219 22.20 9.53 -10.88
CA SER A 219 23.12 8.85 -11.78
C SER A 219 24.42 8.37 -11.12
N ARG A 220 24.75 8.88 -9.93
CA ARG A 220 25.94 8.48 -9.15
C ARG A 220 25.62 7.46 -8.06
N ILE A 221 24.36 7.09 -7.91
CA ILE A 221 23.92 6.10 -6.91
C ILE A 221 24.06 4.72 -7.54
N PHE A 222 24.87 3.88 -6.90
CA PHE A 222 25.04 2.49 -7.30
C PHE A 222 23.98 1.61 -6.64
N ASP A 223 23.86 1.76 -5.32
CA ASP A 223 22.94 1.03 -4.46
C ASP A 223 22.46 1.92 -3.30
N PHE A 224 21.48 1.46 -2.54
CA PHE A 224 21.02 2.12 -1.33
C PHE A 224 20.47 1.12 -0.32
N THR A 225 20.66 1.35 0.97
CA THR A 225 20.14 0.49 2.05
C THR A 225 19.07 1.21 2.84
N VAL A 226 17.92 0.54 3.06
CA VAL A 226 16.77 1.10 3.79
C VAL A 226 16.76 0.56 5.21
N TYR A 227 16.64 1.46 6.17
CA TYR A 227 16.51 1.21 7.59
C TYR A 227 15.16 1.71 8.11
N ALA A 228 14.73 1.24 9.27
CA ALA A 228 13.49 1.71 9.89
C ALA A 228 13.49 3.23 10.16
N ASN A 229 14.67 3.82 10.37
CA ASN A 229 14.87 5.23 10.71
C ASN A 229 15.50 6.06 9.59
N GLY A 230 15.67 5.52 8.38
CA GLY A 230 16.36 6.26 7.32
C GLY A 230 16.86 5.43 6.15
N ILE A 231 17.60 6.07 5.25
CA ILE A 231 18.17 5.43 4.06
C ILE A 231 19.64 5.82 3.91
N GLU A 232 20.49 4.82 3.69
CA GLU A 232 21.90 4.98 3.32
C GLU A 232 22.02 4.93 1.80
N ILE A 233 22.76 5.87 1.21
CA ILE A 233 23.03 5.90 -0.23
C ILE A 233 24.47 5.49 -0.50
N GLU A 234 24.67 4.49 -1.35
CA GLU A 234 25.98 4.06 -1.81
C GLU A 234 26.33 4.73 -3.15
N LYS A 235 27.46 5.41 -3.18
CA LYS A 235 27.94 6.17 -4.35
C LYS A 235 29.32 5.69 -4.78
N ASP A 236 29.69 6.00 -6.02
CA ASP A 236 30.99 5.64 -6.61
C ASP A 236 32.20 6.25 -5.89
N ARG A 237 32.09 7.52 -5.54
CA ARG A 237 33.15 8.32 -4.93
C ARG A 237 32.52 9.17 -3.84
N ASP A 238 33.30 9.47 -2.80
CA ASP A 238 32.91 10.14 -1.55
C ASP A 238 32.27 9.24 -0.48
N LYS A 239 32.12 9.79 0.73
CA LYS A 239 31.44 9.13 1.84
C LYS A 239 29.97 8.88 1.50
N ASN A 240 29.47 7.74 1.95
CA ASN A 240 28.07 7.36 1.84
C ASN A 240 27.23 8.18 2.83
N PRO A 241 26.26 8.96 2.35
CA PRO A 241 25.35 9.69 3.22
C PRO A 241 24.27 8.75 3.75
N PHE A 242 23.96 8.91 5.03
CA PHE A 242 22.79 8.34 5.67
C PHE A 242 21.81 9.45 6.01
N PHE A 243 20.58 9.33 5.51
CA PHE A 243 19.49 10.26 5.75
C PHE A 243 18.56 9.66 6.79
N GLN A 244 18.60 10.19 8.01
CA GLN A 244 17.72 9.76 9.10
C GLN A 244 16.42 10.57 9.08
N PHE A 245 15.28 9.89 9.01
CA PHE A 245 13.95 10.49 9.08
C PHE A 245 12.93 9.44 9.57
N GLU A 246 11.89 9.89 10.29
CA GLU A 246 11.05 8.99 11.11
C GLU A 246 9.86 8.36 10.37
N ARG A 247 9.45 8.91 9.22
CA ARG A 247 8.23 8.47 8.52
C ARG A 247 8.47 8.22 7.04
N HIS A 248 7.74 7.27 6.46
CA HIS A 248 7.66 7.03 5.01
C HIS A 248 8.99 6.60 4.36
N THR A 249 9.85 5.87 5.09
CA THR A 249 11.12 5.32 4.60
C THR A 249 10.91 4.32 3.45
N ASP A 250 9.86 3.53 3.54
CA ASP A 250 9.36 2.63 2.51
C ASP A 250 8.94 3.35 1.22
N ILE A 251 8.15 4.42 1.32
CA ILE A 251 7.72 5.22 0.16
C ILE A 251 8.93 5.89 -0.50
N MET A 252 9.84 6.46 0.29
CA MET A 252 11.09 7.02 -0.23
C MET A 252 11.89 5.97 -0.99
N ALA A 253 12.06 4.77 -0.42
CA ALA A 253 12.78 3.67 -1.05
C ALA A 253 12.17 3.24 -2.39
N MET A 254 10.84 3.11 -2.45
CA MET A 254 10.14 2.77 -3.68
C MET A 254 10.32 3.86 -4.75
N LEU A 255 10.12 5.13 -4.39
CA LEU A 255 10.30 6.26 -5.30
C LEU A 255 11.75 6.40 -5.79
N LEU A 256 12.73 6.24 -4.90
CA LEU A 256 14.15 6.33 -5.21
C LEU A 256 14.56 5.22 -6.18
N GLY A 257 14.20 3.97 -5.86
CA GLY A 257 14.53 2.83 -6.70
C GLY A 257 13.87 2.93 -8.09
N LYS A 258 12.62 3.39 -8.15
CA LYS A 258 11.91 3.64 -9.42
C LYS A 258 12.58 4.75 -10.23
N ALA A 259 12.92 5.87 -9.62
CA ALA A 259 13.61 6.99 -10.28
C ALA A 259 14.99 6.58 -10.81
N ILE A 260 15.75 5.75 -10.06
CA ILE A 260 17.03 5.20 -10.54
C ILE A 260 16.79 4.24 -11.72
N SER A 261 15.76 3.39 -11.67
CA SER A 261 15.42 2.47 -12.75
C SER A 261 15.06 3.21 -14.04
N GLN A 262 14.25 4.26 -13.97
CA GLN A 262 13.86 5.08 -15.13
C GLN A 262 15.03 5.86 -15.73
N LEU A 263 16.08 6.15 -14.94
CA LEU A 263 17.29 6.82 -15.43
C LEU A 263 18.23 5.84 -16.15
N ARG A 264 18.17 4.54 -15.82
CA ARG A 264 19.01 3.48 -16.40
C ARG A 264 18.35 2.78 -17.61
N SER A 265 17.04 2.93 -17.81
CA SER A 265 16.29 2.44 -18.98
C SER A 265 16.46 3.35 -20.19
#